data_AF-A0A1H4G1S9-F1
#
_entry.id   AF-A0A1H4G1S9-F1
#
_cell.length_a   1.000
_cell.length_b   1.000
_cell.length_c   1.000
_cell.angle_alpha   90.00
_cell.angle_beta   90.00
_cell.angle_gamma   90.00
#
_symmetry.space_group_name_H-M   'P 1'
#
loop_
_entity.id
_entity.type
_entity.pdbx_description
1 polymer ?
#
loop_
_entity_poly.entity_id
_entity_poly.type
_entity_poly.pdbx_seq_one_letter_code
_entity_poly.pdbx_strand_id
1 'polypeptide(L)'
;MEPESDSKTKLGFAPWPQFYPDNAVEELYYLEMNYGKNTVNYQHKNNPEYDGKAILRTSFETTKKIKQIRNLLNLTSWAKYYEYDDLDVLRKEIIDELIFTTKTLEEIKREFV
;
A
#
# COMPACT_ATOMS: atom_id res chain seq x y z
N MET A 1 25.30 -16.52 -2.41
CA MET A 1 23.97 -16.45 -3.06
C MET A 1 24.18 -16.82 -4.50
N GLU A 2 23.64 -17.95 -4.93
CA GLU A 2 23.70 -18.37 -6.33
C GLU A 2 22.78 -17.45 -7.15
N PRO A 3 23.17 -17.06 -8.37
CA PRO A 3 22.31 -16.26 -9.22
C PRO A 3 21.11 -17.10 -9.70
N GLU A 4 19.89 -16.56 -9.59
CA GLU A 4 18.64 -17.21 -10.05
C GLU A 4 18.58 -17.46 -11.57
N SER A 5 19.51 -16.91 -12.38
CA SER A 5 19.61 -17.23 -13.81
C SER A 5 21.00 -16.93 -14.39
N ASP A 6 21.50 -17.82 -15.25
CA ASP A 6 22.76 -17.68 -16.01
C ASP A 6 22.75 -16.55 -17.07
N SER A 7 21.57 -16.12 -17.52
CA SER A 7 21.43 -15.13 -18.59
C SER A 7 21.13 -13.73 -18.04
N LYS A 8 21.84 -12.71 -18.56
CA LYS A 8 21.58 -11.29 -18.25
C LYS A 8 20.28 -10.77 -18.88
N THR A 9 19.66 -11.51 -19.79
CA THR A 9 18.46 -11.09 -20.51
C THR A 9 17.21 -11.44 -19.71
N LYS A 10 16.50 -10.42 -19.24
CA LYS A 10 15.18 -10.56 -18.61
C LYS A 10 14.11 -10.17 -19.62
N LEU A 11 13.15 -11.06 -19.88
CA LEU A 11 12.00 -10.78 -20.74
C LEU A 11 10.72 -10.73 -19.88
N GLY A 12 10.06 -9.58 -19.86
CA GLY A 12 8.74 -9.44 -19.25
C GLY A 12 7.64 -9.79 -20.24
N PHE A 13 6.63 -10.54 -19.80
CA PHE A 13 5.44 -10.86 -20.61
C PHE A 13 4.18 -10.51 -19.81
N ALA A 14 3.25 -9.80 -20.45
CA ALA A 14 1.92 -9.54 -19.93
C ALA A 14 0.92 -9.57 -21.09
N PRO A 15 -0.15 -10.38 -21.01
CA PRO A 15 -1.13 -10.45 -22.09
C PRO A 15 -2.04 -9.22 -22.08
N TRP A 16 -2.47 -8.77 -23.26
CA TRP A 16 -3.29 -7.56 -23.42
C TRP A 16 -4.56 -7.48 -22.53
N PRO A 17 -5.30 -8.58 -22.26
CA PRO A 17 -6.47 -8.55 -21.37
C PRO A 17 -6.17 -8.21 -19.90
N GLN A 18 -4.90 -8.21 -19.48
CA GLN A 18 -4.50 -7.83 -18.13
C GLN A 18 -4.29 -6.31 -17.97
N PHE A 19 -4.42 -5.55 -19.05
CA PHE A 19 -4.34 -4.10 -19.02
C PHE A 19 -5.75 -3.52 -18.85
N TYR A 20 -5.97 -2.82 -17.73
CA TYR A 20 -7.21 -2.12 -17.47
C TYR A 20 -7.15 -0.68 -17.99
N PRO A 21 -8.28 -0.13 -18.49
CA PRO A 21 -8.33 1.28 -18.87
C PRO A 21 -8.11 2.17 -17.63
N ASP A 22 -7.28 3.20 -17.79
CA ASP A 22 -6.91 4.14 -16.72
C ASP A 22 -7.44 5.55 -17.02
N ASN A 23 -7.78 6.30 -15.97
CA ASN A 23 -7.93 7.74 -16.02
C ASN A 23 -7.63 8.39 -14.67
N ALA A 24 -7.43 9.70 -14.68
CA ALA A 24 -7.00 10.45 -13.49
C ALA A 24 -8.14 10.82 -12.54
N VAL A 25 -9.41 10.56 -12.91
CA VAL A 25 -10.59 11.08 -12.21
C VAL A 25 -11.30 9.98 -11.44
N GLU A 26 -11.39 8.78 -12.00
CA GLU A 26 -12.09 7.65 -11.41
C GLU A 26 -11.26 6.98 -10.31
N GLU A 27 -11.98 6.48 -9.31
CA GLU A 27 -11.43 5.69 -8.21
C GLU A 27 -11.28 4.24 -8.66
N LEU A 28 -10.15 3.93 -9.28
CA LEU A 28 -9.89 2.63 -9.91
C LEU A 28 -8.92 1.74 -9.13
N TYR A 29 -8.24 2.30 -8.13
CA TYR A 29 -7.11 1.63 -7.48
C TYR A 29 -7.34 1.45 -5.99
N TYR A 30 -6.97 0.27 -5.48
CA TYR A 30 -6.89 0.04 -4.05
C TYR A 30 -5.45 -0.27 -3.64
N LEU A 31 -5.18 -0.14 -2.35
CA LEU A 31 -3.88 -0.46 -1.77
C LEU A 31 -3.90 -1.84 -1.15
N GLU A 32 -2.81 -2.56 -1.34
CA GLU A 32 -2.58 -3.88 -0.75
C GLU A 32 -1.25 -3.86 -0.02
N MET A 33 -1.29 -4.20 1.27
CA MET A 33 -0.10 -4.29 2.10
C MET A 33 0.39 -5.73 2.19
N ASN A 34 1.66 -5.95 1.86
CA ASN A 34 2.34 -7.21 2.09
C ASN A 34 3.21 -7.09 3.34
N TYR A 35 2.67 -7.48 4.50
CA TYR A 35 3.39 -7.46 5.77
C TYR A 35 4.59 -8.42 5.81
N GLY A 36 4.56 -9.53 5.07
CA GLY A 36 5.69 -10.46 5.01
C GLY A 36 6.92 -9.86 4.32
N LYS A 37 6.71 -8.96 3.36
CA LYS A 37 7.79 -8.25 2.63
C LYS A 37 7.97 -6.79 3.05
N ASN A 38 7.13 -6.28 3.95
CA ASN A 38 7.03 -4.87 4.30
C ASN A 38 6.92 -3.95 3.06
N THR A 39 6.13 -4.36 2.08
CA THR A 39 5.91 -3.58 0.85
C THR A 39 4.44 -3.27 0.65
N VAL A 40 4.16 -2.04 0.23
CA VAL A 40 2.83 -1.61 -0.20
C VAL A 40 2.80 -1.58 -1.73
N ASN A 41 1.77 -2.23 -2.29
CA ASN A 41 1.45 -2.23 -3.70
C ASN A 41 0.07 -1.61 -3.91
N TYR A 42 -0.23 -1.29 -5.17
CA TYR A 42 -1.58 -0.93 -5.59
C TYR A 42 -2.07 -1.95 -6.61
N GLN A 43 -3.38 -2.12 -6.66
CA GLN A 43 -4.06 -3.05 -7.55
C GLN A 43 -5.29 -2.35 -8.14
N HIS A 44 -5.75 -2.84 -9.28
CA HIS A 44 -6.93 -2.29 -9.96
C HIS A 44 -8.21 -2.94 -9.45
N LYS A 45 -9.34 -2.20 -9.40
CA LYS A 45 -10.64 -2.68 -8.91
C LYS A 45 -11.16 -3.96 -9.58
N ASN A 46 -10.74 -4.20 -10.82
CA ASN A 46 -11.11 -5.39 -11.60
C ASN A 46 -10.18 -6.59 -11.35
N ASN A 47 -9.24 -6.50 -10.41
CA ASN A 47 -8.42 -7.63 -10.00
C ASN A 47 -9.31 -8.74 -9.43
N PRO A 48 -9.21 -10.00 -9.90
CA PRO A 48 -10.02 -11.11 -9.39
C PRO A 48 -9.90 -11.34 -7.88
N GLU A 49 -8.75 -10.99 -7.30
CA GLU A 49 -8.46 -11.12 -5.87
C GLU A 49 -9.02 -9.98 -5.02
N TYR A 50 -9.73 -9.01 -5.62
CA TYR A 50 -10.28 -7.89 -4.87
C TYR A 50 -11.44 -8.32 -3.99
N ASP A 51 -11.27 -8.18 -2.67
CA ASP A 51 -12.24 -8.58 -1.66
C ASP A 51 -13.30 -7.50 -1.33
N GLY A 52 -13.22 -6.34 -1.97
CA GLY A 52 -14.14 -5.23 -1.77
C GLY A 52 -13.94 -4.44 -0.47
N LYS A 53 -12.94 -4.78 0.36
CA LYS A 53 -12.72 -4.11 1.65
C LYS A 53 -11.88 -2.85 1.52
N ALA A 54 -10.82 -2.91 0.72
CA ALA A 54 -9.92 -1.77 0.52
C ALA A 54 -10.62 -0.68 -0.30
N ILE A 55 -10.48 0.57 0.14
CA ILE A 55 -11.13 1.70 -0.51
C ILE A 55 -10.47 1.99 -1.87
N LEU A 56 -11.31 2.12 -2.89
CA LEU A 56 -10.91 2.57 -4.21
C LEU A 56 -10.58 4.06 -4.18
N ARG A 57 -9.51 4.45 -4.88
CA ARG A 57 -9.00 5.82 -4.93
C ARG A 57 -8.49 6.14 -6.32
N THR A 58 -8.34 7.44 -6.58
CA THR A 58 -7.70 7.95 -7.79
C THR A 58 -6.21 7.56 -7.83
N SER A 59 -5.62 7.58 -9.03
CA SER A 59 -4.17 7.32 -9.20
C SER A 59 -3.29 8.30 -8.40
N PHE A 60 -3.73 9.56 -8.28
CA PHE A 60 -3.04 10.60 -7.50
C PHE A 60 -3.07 10.29 -6.00
N GLU A 61 -4.24 10.01 -5.44
CA GLU A 61 -4.39 9.71 -4.01
C GLU A 61 -3.71 8.41 -3.63
N THR A 62 -3.81 7.38 -4.48
CA THR A 62 -3.10 6.10 -4.33
C THR A 62 -1.60 6.33 -4.19
N THR A 63 -1.01 7.13 -5.10
CA THR A 63 0.41 7.47 -5.05
C THR A 63 0.79 8.23 -3.77
N LYS A 64 -0.05 9.17 -3.33
CA LYS A 64 0.16 9.92 -2.08
C LYS A 64 0.16 9.00 -0.86
N LYS A 65 -0.82 8.10 -0.77
CA LYS A 65 -0.96 7.13 0.32
C LYS A 65 0.19 6.12 0.34
N ILE A 66 0.64 5.61 -0.81
CA ILE A 66 1.83 4.74 -0.94
C ILE A 66 3.06 5.42 -0.33
N LYS A 67 3.29 6.71 -0.65
CA LYS A 67 4.43 7.46 -0.09
C LYS A 67 4.33 7.58 1.43
N GLN A 68 3.13 7.84 1.97
CA GLN A 68 2.91 7.90 3.41
C GLN A 68 3.19 6.56 4.10
N ILE A 69 2.66 5.46 3.56
CA ILE A 69 2.88 4.11 4.09
C ILE A 69 4.36 3.73 4.05
N ARG A 70 5.07 4.00 2.95
CA ARG A 70 6.52 3.77 2.86
C ARG A 70 7.30 4.56 3.89
N ASN A 71 6.91 5.79 4.18
CA ASN A 71 7.53 6.58 5.24
C ASN A 71 7.28 5.97 6.63
N LEU A 72 6.08 5.46 6.91
CA LEU A 72 5.75 4.78 8.16
C LEU A 72 6.53 3.46 8.36
N LEU A 73 6.82 2.75 7.27
CA LEU A 73 7.61 1.52 7.28
C LEU A 73 9.10 1.79 7.50
N ASN A 74 9.65 2.84 6.88
CA ASN A 74 11.09 3.15 6.94
C ASN A 74 11.50 3.97 8.17
N LEU A 75 10.61 4.84 8.68
CA LEU A 75 10.91 5.72 9.82
C LEU A 75 10.24 5.19 11.08
N THR A 76 10.94 5.23 12.21
CA THR A 76 10.38 4.90 13.53
C THR A 76 10.27 6.12 14.45
N SER A 77 10.82 7.27 14.03
CA SER A 77 10.82 8.51 14.82
C SER A 77 9.41 9.01 15.20
N TRP A 78 8.40 8.70 14.39
CA TRP A 78 7.02 9.08 14.66
C TRP A 78 6.42 8.29 15.82
N ALA A 79 6.88 7.07 16.09
CA ALA A 79 6.30 6.21 17.10
C ALA A 79 6.60 6.68 18.53
N LYS A 80 7.67 7.46 18.73
CA LYS A 80 8.06 8.01 20.05
C LYS A 80 7.02 8.90 20.71
N TYR A 81 6.03 9.36 19.95
CA TYR A 81 4.94 10.21 20.43
C TYR A 81 3.68 9.43 20.79
N TYR A 82 3.74 8.09 20.76
CA TYR A 82 2.62 7.18 21.02
C TYR A 82 2.98 6.23 22.16
N GLU A 83 1.98 5.88 22.97
CA GLU A 83 2.08 4.74 23.88
C GLU A 83 1.81 3.47 23.10
N TYR A 84 2.79 2.55 23.06
CA TYR A 84 2.65 1.27 22.39
C TYR A 84 3.45 0.19 23.13
N ASP A 85 2.86 -1.00 23.24
CA ASP A 85 3.57 -2.19 23.71
C ASP A 85 4.40 -2.82 22.60
N ASP A 86 3.87 -2.82 21.37
CA ASP A 86 4.51 -3.36 20.17
C ASP A 86 4.39 -2.38 18.99
N LEU A 87 5.55 -1.95 18.48
CA LEU A 87 5.65 -1.02 17.37
C LEU A 87 5.06 -1.58 16.07
N ASP A 88 5.24 -2.88 15.82
CA ASP A 88 4.77 -3.51 14.61
C ASP A 88 3.24 -3.64 14.60
N VAL A 89 2.62 -3.83 15.78
CA VAL A 89 1.17 -3.79 15.95
C VAL A 89 0.63 -2.38 15.68
N LEU A 90 1.18 -1.34 16.34
CA LEU A 90 0.75 0.04 16.12
C LEU A 90 0.91 0.45 14.65
N ARG A 91 2.05 0.12 14.04
CA ARG A 91 2.30 0.43 12.63
C ARG A 91 1.27 -0.25 11.74
N LYS A 92 0.96 -1.52 12.01
CA LYS A 92 -0.03 -2.28 11.25
C LYS A 92 -1.40 -1.62 11.32
N GLU A 93 -1.87 -1.25 12.51
CA GLU A 93 -3.18 -0.60 12.69
C GLU A 93 -3.27 0.74 11.94
N ILE A 94 -2.23 1.58 12.00
CA ILE A 94 -2.21 2.85 11.27
C ILE A 94 -2.23 2.63 9.75
N ILE A 95 -1.51 1.62 9.25
CA ILE A 95 -1.49 1.28 7.83
C ILE A 95 -2.84 0.71 7.39
N ASP A 96 -3.45 -0.16 8.18
CA ASP A 96 -4.78 -0.73 7.90
C ASP A 96 -5.84 0.39 7.84
N GLU A 97 -5.86 1.29 8.82
CA GLU A 97 -6.74 2.47 8.79
C GLU A 97 -6.50 3.32 7.54
N LEU A 98 -5.25 3.54 7.12
CA LEU A 98 -4.92 4.28 5.91
C LEU A 98 -5.43 3.62 4.62
N ILE A 99 -5.52 2.28 4.59
CA ILE A 99 -5.93 1.50 3.42
C ILE A 99 -7.46 1.39 3.37
N PHE A 100 -8.08 1.03 4.50
CA PHE A 100 -9.48 0.69 4.62
C PHE A 100 -10.40 1.86 4.99
N THR A 101 -9.86 3.04 5.30
CA THR A 101 -10.66 4.25 5.61
C THR A 101 -10.32 5.44 4.72
N THR A 102 -11.24 6.40 4.62
CA THR A 102 -11.02 7.67 3.92
C THR A 102 -10.22 8.66 4.78
N LYS A 103 -9.90 8.31 6.03
CA LYS A 103 -9.19 9.18 6.97
C LYS A 103 -7.82 9.56 6.44
N THR A 104 -7.41 10.77 6.75
CA THR A 104 -6.05 11.27 6.53
C THR A 104 -5.10 10.67 7.57
N LEU A 105 -3.80 10.67 7.26
CA LEU A 105 -2.79 10.22 8.22
C LEU A 105 -2.84 11.03 9.52
N GLU A 106 -3.18 12.32 9.45
CA GLU A 106 -3.27 13.19 10.63
C GLU A 106 -4.46 12.85 11.51
N GLU A 107 -5.62 12.53 10.93
CA GLU A 107 -6.80 12.08 11.68
C GLU A 107 -6.52 10.76 12.39
N ILE A 108 -6.00 9.76 11.68
CA ILE A 108 -5.63 8.47 12.26
C ILE A 108 -4.64 8.70 13.41
N LYS A 109 -3.59 9.48 13.18
CA LYS A 109 -2.59 9.81 14.20
C LYS A 109 -3.15 10.49 15.45
N ARG A 110 -4.26 11.22 15.37
CA ARG A 110 -4.90 11.86 16.53
C ARG A 110 -5.74 10.89 17.34
N GLU A 111 -6.23 9.81 16.75
CA GLU A 111 -7.02 8.79 17.45
C GLU A 111 -6.15 7.92 18.38
N PHE A 112 -4.85 7.85 18.11
CA PHE A 112 -3.87 7.09 18.90
C PHE A 112 -3.09 7.93 19.94
N VAL A 113 -3.31 9.25 20.02
CA VAL A 113 -2.65 10.17 21.00
C VAL A 113 -3.58 10.47 22.16
#